data_AF-A0A2T4WIY2-F1
#
_entry.id   AF-A0A2T4WIY2-F1
#
_cell.length_a   1.000
_cell.length_b   1.000
_cell.length_c   1.000
_cell.angle_alpha   90.00
_cell.angle_beta   90.00
_cell.angle_gamma   90.00
#
_symmetry.space_group_name_H-M   'P 1'
#
loop_
_entity.id
_entity.type
_entity.pdbx_description
1 polymer ?
#
loop_
_entity_poly.entity_id
_entity_poly.type
_entity_poly.pdbx_seq_one_letter_code
_entity_poly.pdbx_strand_id
1 'polypeptide(L)'
;MPIKTKNNALAALLIFCATNIIAAPQGLKNISLRASSQNALALQMTNEKNTEIEVTIKDEKGVTIHQESFKQSGLVQKQYNLKALPAGNYTIVVGSDKMLKVQSFTKVDGIIKLSAEEEQTIFQPTFRKHSQFIDLNMLCNWNEKVSLSIHDSEGRLIYT
;
A
#
# COMPACT_ATOMS: atom_id res chain seq x y z
N MET A 1 21.26 67.42 21.22
CA MET A 1 21.60 66.91 19.88
C MET A 1 23.11 66.63 19.83
N PRO A 2 23.62 65.51 19.28
CA PRO A 2 22.99 64.21 19.00
C PRO A 2 23.60 63.06 19.83
N ILE A 3 22.80 61.99 19.91
CA ILE A 3 23.04 60.67 20.48
C ILE A 3 23.87 59.86 19.47
N LYS A 4 24.88 59.09 19.92
CA LYS A 4 25.53 58.05 19.10
C LYS A 4 25.24 56.65 19.65
N THR A 5 24.83 55.82 18.72
CA THR A 5 24.03 54.60 18.80
C THR A 5 24.79 53.40 19.36
N LYS A 6 24.14 52.61 20.23
CA LYS A 6 24.59 51.25 20.59
C LYS A 6 24.34 50.32 19.39
N ASN A 7 25.40 49.69 18.88
CA ASN A 7 25.30 48.59 17.92
C ASN A 7 24.84 47.33 18.66
N ASN A 8 23.53 47.09 18.68
CA ASN A 8 23.00 45.76 18.96
C ASN A 8 22.85 45.05 17.61
N ALA A 9 23.86 44.25 17.23
CA ALA A 9 23.74 43.33 16.12
C ALA A 9 22.68 42.27 16.48
N LEU A 10 21.46 42.44 15.97
CA LEU A 10 20.43 41.42 15.98
C LEU A 10 20.91 40.28 15.08
N ALA A 11 21.50 39.25 15.68
CA ALA A 11 21.74 37.98 15.03
C ALA A 11 20.38 37.33 14.75
N ALA A 12 19.89 37.47 13.51
CA ALA A 12 18.74 36.73 13.02
C ALA A 12 19.14 35.25 12.90
N LEU A 13 18.81 34.45 13.91
CA LEU A 13 18.85 32.99 13.81
C LEU A 13 17.80 32.55 12.79
N LEU A 14 18.23 32.30 11.55
CA LEU A 14 17.45 31.57 10.56
C LEU A 14 17.31 30.13 11.05
N ILE A 15 16.17 29.81 11.66
CA ILE A 15 15.77 28.43 11.94
C ILE A 15 15.52 27.78 10.58
N PHE A 16 16.51 27.02 10.11
CA PHE A 16 16.37 26.14 8.95
C PHE A 16 15.48 24.98 9.38
N CYS A 17 14.16 25.15 9.29
CA CYS A 17 13.22 24.04 9.39
C CYS A 17 13.48 23.12 8.19
N ALA A 18 14.36 22.13 8.35
CA ALA A 18 14.44 21.01 7.45
C ALA A 18 13.09 20.28 7.53
N THR A 19 12.18 20.63 6.62
CA THR A 19 10.99 19.83 6.41
C THR A 19 11.47 18.49 5.90
N ASN A 20 11.46 17.49 6.78
CA ASN A 20 11.47 16.10 6.34
C ASN A 20 10.20 15.92 5.51
N ILE A 21 10.31 16.10 4.20
CA ILE A 21 9.30 15.62 3.27
C ILE A 21 9.35 14.11 3.44
N ILE A 22 8.44 13.57 4.26
CA ILE A 22 8.17 12.14 4.27
C ILE A 22 7.70 11.86 2.85
N ALA A 23 8.60 11.34 2.02
CA ALA A 23 8.24 10.83 0.72
C ALA A 23 7.23 9.71 0.98
N ALA A 24 5.96 9.99 0.74
CA ALA A 24 4.94 8.95 0.75
C ALA A 24 5.44 7.81 -0.16
N PRO A 25 5.16 6.53 0.17
CA PRO A 25 5.56 5.43 -0.68
C PRO A 25 4.78 5.52 -2.00
N GLN A 26 5.33 6.24 -2.98
CA GLN A 26 4.63 6.54 -4.24
C GLN A 26 4.92 5.45 -5.26
N GLY A 27 3.86 4.75 -5.68
CA GLY A 27 3.86 3.85 -6.83
C GLY A 27 2.46 3.76 -7.43
N LEU A 28 1.52 3.24 -6.65
CA LEU A 28 0.11 3.11 -7.00
C LEU A 28 -0.71 4.13 -6.20
N LYS A 29 -1.63 4.84 -6.87
CA LYS A 29 -2.52 5.83 -6.25
C LYS A 29 -3.97 5.58 -6.64
N ASN A 30 -4.88 6.08 -5.80
CA ASN A 30 -6.32 6.11 -6.07
C ASN A 30 -6.90 4.74 -6.46
N ILE A 31 -6.39 3.67 -5.84
CA ILE A 31 -6.88 2.32 -6.08
C ILE A 31 -8.32 2.25 -5.56
N SER A 32 -9.26 2.00 -6.47
CA SER A 32 -10.68 1.92 -6.17
C SER A 32 -11.31 0.74 -6.90
N LEU A 33 -12.20 0.05 -6.20
CA LEU A 33 -12.97 -1.06 -6.71
C LEU A 33 -14.46 -0.73 -6.60
N ARG A 34 -15.23 -1.06 -7.62
CA ARG A 34 -16.68 -0.85 -7.63
C ARG A 34 -17.39 -1.93 -8.43
N ALA A 35 -18.60 -2.29 -8.00
CA ALA A 35 -19.49 -3.03 -8.87
C ALA A 35 -19.83 -2.16 -10.09
N SER A 36 -19.61 -2.67 -11.31
CA SER A 36 -19.83 -1.91 -12.55
C SER A 36 -21.09 -2.33 -13.29
N SER A 37 -21.46 -3.61 -13.21
CA SER A 37 -22.68 -4.19 -13.75
C SER A 37 -22.90 -5.59 -13.16
N GLN A 38 -23.92 -6.32 -13.62
CA GLN A 38 -24.16 -7.68 -13.17
C GLN A 38 -22.95 -8.56 -13.44
N ASN A 39 -22.49 -9.26 -12.41
CA ASN A 39 -21.29 -10.09 -12.39
C ASN A 39 -19.99 -9.34 -12.74
N ALA A 40 -19.93 -8.01 -12.65
CA ALA A 40 -18.74 -7.27 -13.04
C ALA A 40 -18.20 -6.35 -11.95
N LEU A 41 -16.88 -6.45 -11.76
CA LEU A 41 -16.11 -5.60 -10.85
C LEU A 41 -15.17 -4.72 -11.66
N ALA A 42 -15.20 -3.41 -11.44
CA ALA A 42 -14.27 -2.48 -12.07
C ALA A 42 -13.17 -2.04 -11.09
N LEU A 43 -11.94 -2.03 -11.58
CA LEU A 43 -10.75 -1.48 -10.95
C LEU A 43 -10.36 -0.19 -11.64
N GLN A 44 -10.12 0.85 -10.86
CA GLN A 44 -9.48 2.08 -11.32
C GLN A 44 -8.33 2.45 -10.39
N MET A 45 -7.19 2.82 -10.96
CA MET A 45 -6.00 3.24 -10.23
C MET A 45 -5.06 4.06 -11.12
N THR A 46 -4.05 4.70 -10.53
CA THR A 46 -2.95 5.35 -11.25
C THR A 46 -1.62 4.70 -10.88
N ASN A 47 -0.85 4.26 -11.87
CA ASN A 47 0.50 3.72 -11.70
C ASN A 47 1.54 4.76 -12.13
N GLU A 48 2.06 5.52 -11.16
CA GLU A 48 2.97 6.63 -11.43
C GLU A 48 4.41 6.19 -11.71
N LYS A 49 4.76 4.95 -11.34
CA LYS A 49 6.13 4.44 -11.39
C LYS A 49 6.29 3.30 -12.40
N ASN A 50 5.29 3.05 -13.23
CA ASN A 50 5.27 1.93 -14.17
C ASN A 50 5.68 0.62 -13.47
N THR A 51 5.11 0.37 -12.29
CA THR A 51 5.38 -0.83 -11.49
C THR A 51 4.59 -2.02 -12.04
N GLU A 52 5.10 -3.23 -11.81
CA GLU A 52 4.31 -4.45 -12.05
C GLU A 52 3.14 -4.48 -11.06
N ILE A 53 1.94 -4.69 -11.57
CA ILE A 53 0.70 -4.78 -10.79
C ILE A 53 0.22 -6.21 -10.83
N GLU A 54 -0.16 -6.72 -9.68
CA GLU A 54 -0.82 -8.02 -9.54
C GLU A 54 -2.24 -7.82 -9.02
N VAL A 55 -3.18 -8.54 -9.64
CA VAL A 55 -4.56 -8.63 -9.19
C VAL A 55 -4.91 -10.08 -8.96
N THR A 56 -5.30 -10.38 -7.72
CA THR A 56 -5.67 -11.73 -7.29
C THR A 56 -7.10 -11.71 -6.75
N ILE A 57 -7.90 -12.71 -7.11
CA ILE A 57 -9.19 -12.98 -6.46
C ILE A 57 -9.08 -14.30 -5.74
N LYS A 58 -9.49 -14.33 -4.48
CA LYS A 58 -9.50 -15.49 -3.60
C LYS A 58 -10.92 -15.84 -3.18
N ASP A 59 -11.20 -17.12 -3.01
CA ASP A 59 -12.44 -17.60 -2.39
C ASP A 59 -12.40 -17.42 -0.86
N GLU A 60 -13.49 -17.82 -0.19
CA GLU A 60 -13.63 -17.76 1.27
C GLU A 60 -12.57 -18.56 2.04
N LYS A 61 -11.91 -19.53 1.40
CA LYS A 61 -10.84 -20.37 1.99
C LYS A 61 -9.45 -19.79 1.71
N GLY A 62 -9.38 -18.64 1.03
CA GLY A 62 -8.13 -17.99 0.64
C GLY A 62 -7.47 -18.59 -0.61
N VAL A 63 -8.14 -19.54 -1.27
CA VAL A 63 -7.64 -20.17 -2.50
C VAL A 63 -7.74 -19.17 -3.64
N THR A 64 -6.61 -18.95 -4.33
CA THR A 64 -6.57 -18.08 -5.50
C THR A 64 -7.35 -18.72 -6.65
N ILE A 65 -8.40 -18.06 -7.10
CA ILE A 65 -9.27 -18.49 -8.22
C ILE A 65 -9.07 -17.65 -9.49
N HIS A 66 -8.40 -16.51 -9.36
CA HIS A 66 -7.98 -15.67 -10.47
C HIS A 66 -6.71 -14.94 -10.08
N GLN A 67 -5.77 -14.82 -11.03
CA GLN A 67 -4.54 -14.06 -10.88
C GLN A 67 -4.16 -13.46 -12.22
N GLU A 68 -3.84 -12.17 -12.23
CA GLU A 68 -3.37 -11.43 -13.39
C GLU A 68 -2.18 -10.56 -12.96
N SER A 69 -1.13 -10.53 -13.79
CA SER A 69 -0.04 -9.57 -13.65
C SER A 69 0.06 -8.72 -14.91
N PHE A 70 0.24 -7.42 -14.74
CA PHE A 70 0.40 -6.50 -15.85
C PHE A 70 1.20 -5.26 -15.46
N LYS A 71 1.76 -4.61 -16.47
CA LYS A 71 2.52 -3.37 -16.34
C LYS A 71 1.95 -2.30 -17.25
N GLN A 72 1.32 -1.29 -16.65
CA GLN A 72 0.76 -0.15 -17.37
C GLN A 72 1.02 1.13 -16.60
N SER A 73 1.67 2.11 -17.23
CA SER A 73 1.91 3.43 -16.66
C SER A 73 0.67 4.33 -16.76
N GLY A 74 0.50 5.24 -15.81
CA GLY A 74 -0.59 6.22 -15.80
C GLY A 74 -1.93 5.63 -15.34
N LEU A 75 -3.03 6.11 -15.90
CA LEU A 75 -4.38 5.67 -15.54
C LEU A 75 -4.59 4.22 -15.99
N VAL A 76 -5.02 3.38 -15.05
CA VAL A 76 -5.41 1.99 -15.28
C VAL A 76 -6.91 1.87 -15.00
N GLN A 77 -7.63 1.31 -15.96
CA GLN A 77 -9.05 0.96 -15.84
C GLN A 77 -9.24 -0.46 -16.35
N LYS A 78 -9.69 -1.35 -15.47
CA LYS A 78 -9.93 -2.77 -15.78
C LYS A 78 -11.30 -3.19 -15.30
N GLN A 79 -11.89 -4.16 -15.98
CA GLN A 79 -13.16 -4.75 -15.60
C GLN A 79 -13.02 -6.28 -15.60
N TYR A 80 -13.42 -6.90 -14.50
CA TYR A 80 -13.36 -8.34 -14.30
C TYR A 80 -14.77 -8.92 -14.43
N ASN A 81 -14.92 -9.90 -15.31
CA ASN A 81 -16.15 -10.66 -15.47
C ASN A 81 -16.15 -11.85 -14.51
N LEU A 82 -17.00 -11.79 -13.49
CA LEU A 82 -17.13 -12.78 -12.42
C LEU A 82 -18.31 -13.73 -12.67
N LYS A 83 -18.87 -13.78 -13.88
CA LYS A 83 -20.08 -14.60 -14.18
C LYS A 83 -19.89 -16.08 -13.85
N ALA A 84 -18.68 -16.61 -14.05
CA ALA A 84 -18.36 -18.00 -13.76
C ALA A 84 -18.21 -18.31 -12.27
N LEU A 85 -18.10 -17.28 -11.40
CA LEU A 85 -17.99 -17.49 -9.97
C LEU A 85 -19.37 -17.80 -9.36
N PRO A 86 -19.50 -18.82 -8.50
CA PRO A 86 -20.74 -19.09 -7.80
C PRO A 86 -21.10 -17.97 -6.81
N ALA A 87 -22.29 -18.05 -6.21
CA ALA A 87 -22.62 -17.19 -5.09
C ALA A 87 -21.69 -17.49 -3.91
N GLY A 88 -21.19 -16.46 -3.23
CA GLY A 88 -20.23 -16.63 -2.13
C GLY A 88 -19.48 -15.35 -1.74
N ASN A 89 -18.53 -15.54 -0.83
CA ASN A 89 -17.63 -14.50 -0.32
C ASN A 89 -16.26 -14.61 -0.98
N TYR A 90 -15.67 -13.47 -1.31
CA TYR A 90 -14.42 -13.38 -2.02
C TYR A 90 -13.59 -12.23 -1.50
N THR A 91 -12.28 -12.32 -1.71
CA THR A 91 -11.34 -11.23 -1.46
C THR A 91 -10.61 -10.90 -2.75
N ILE A 92 -10.56 -9.63 -3.11
CA ILE A 92 -9.69 -9.14 -4.17
C ILE A 92 -8.48 -8.43 -3.56
N VAL A 93 -7.31 -8.76 -4.09
CA VAL A 93 -6.03 -8.14 -3.73
C VAL A 93 -5.47 -7.49 -4.98
N VAL A 94 -5.22 -6.18 -4.92
CA VAL A 94 -4.64 -5.38 -6.01
C VAL A 94 -3.40 -4.70 -5.48
N GLY A 95 -2.24 -4.90 -6.10
CA GLY A 95 -1.05 -4.25 -5.57
C GLY A 95 0.24 -4.53 -6.32
N SER A 96 1.33 -4.08 -5.72
CA SER A 96 2.70 -4.37 -6.13
C SER A 96 3.50 -4.95 -4.96
N ASP A 97 4.79 -5.18 -5.18
CA ASP A 97 5.82 -5.45 -4.18
C ASP A 97 5.89 -4.47 -2.99
N LYS A 98 5.29 -3.27 -3.09
CA LYS A 98 5.37 -2.23 -2.05
C LYS A 98 4.06 -2.00 -1.31
N MET A 99 2.94 -2.29 -1.96
CA MET A 99 1.63 -1.93 -1.44
C MET A 99 0.58 -2.91 -1.97
N LEU A 100 -0.28 -3.39 -1.07
CA LEU A 100 -1.45 -4.20 -1.41
C LEU A 100 -2.71 -3.46 -0.98
N LYS A 101 -3.70 -3.43 -1.84
CA LYS A 101 -5.09 -3.08 -1.53
C LYS A 101 -5.88 -4.38 -1.43
N VAL A 102 -6.45 -4.65 -0.27
CA VAL A 102 -7.26 -5.82 0.00
C VAL A 102 -8.69 -5.36 0.23
N GLN A 103 -9.66 -6.00 -0.44
CA GLN A 103 -11.07 -5.68 -0.22
C GLN A 103 -11.92 -6.95 -0.36
N SER A 104 -12.77 -7.18 0.64
CA SER A 104 -13.78 -8.23 0.57
C SER A 104 -14.99 -7.81 -0.26
N PHE A 105 -15.60 -8.78 -0.93
CA PHE A 105 -16.89 -8.60 -1.59
C PHE A 105 -17.72 -9.89 -1.58
N THR A 106 -19.02 -9.73 -1.67
CA THR A 106 -19.97 -10.85 -1.83
C THR A 106 -20.55 -10.85 -3.24
N LYS A 107 -20.86 -12.03 -3.75
CA LYS A 107 -21.60 -12.22 -5.00
C LYS A 107 -22.83 -13.06 -4.72
N VAL A 108 -24.03 -12.55 -5.04
CA VAL A 108 -25.30 -13.29 -4.95
C VAL A 108 -26.16 -12.90 -6.14
N ASP A 109 -26.64 -13.87 -6.92
CA ASP A 109 -27.44 -13.65 -8.14
C ASP A 109 -26.84 -12.65 -9.14
N GLY A 110 -25.51 -12.59 -9.16
CA GLY A 110 -24.72 -11.67 -9.98
C GLY A 110 -24.67 -10.24 -9.46
N ILE A 111 -25.26 -9.95 -8.31
CA ILE A 111 -25.07 -8.70 -7.59
C ILE A 111 -23.76 -8.80 -6.80
N ILE A 112 -22.88 -7.81 -6.97
CA ILE A 112 -21.62 -7.69 -6.23
C ILE A 112 -21.79 -6.60 -5.17
N LYS A 113 -21.49 -6.91 -3.92
CA LYS A 113 -21.44 -5.94 -2.82
C LYS A 113 -20.06 -5.93 -2.21
N LEU A 114 -19.35 -4.81 -2.31
CA LEU A 114 -18.06 -4.61 -1.65
C LEU A 114 -18.27 -4.24 -0.18
N SER A 115 -17.43 -4.78 0.69
CA SER A 115 -17.43 -4.48 2.13
C SER A 115 -16.46 -3.33 2.40
N ALA A 116 -16.98 -2.11 2.59
CA ALA A 116 -16.14 -0.95 2.88
C ALA A 116 -15.41 -1.05 4.24
N GLU A 117 -15.99 -1.78 5.19
CA GLU A 117 -15.39 -2.03 6.52
C GLU A 117 -14.24 -3.06 6.48
N GLU A 118 -14.18 -3.87 5.42
CA GLU A 118 -13.14 -4.88 5.19
C GLU A 118 -12.20 -4.45 4.06
N GLU A 119 -12.00 -3.15 3.92
CA GLU A 119 -11.04 -2.55 3.01
C GLU A 119 -9.75 -2.23 3.75
N GLN A 120 -8.64 -2.79 3.28
CA GLN A 120 -7.34 -2.63 3.92
C GLN A 120 -6.28 -2.21 2.89
N THR A 121 -5.36 -1.36 3.34
CA THR A 121 -4.16 -1.02 2.60
C THR A 121 -2.96 -1.49 3.40
N ILE A 122 -2.17 -2.40 2.83
CA ILE A 122 -0.97 -2.95 3.44
C ILE A 122 0.23 -2.33 2.73
N PHE A 123 1.09 -1.64 3.47
CA PHE A 123 2.39 -1.20 2.98
C PHE A 123 3.44 -2.23 3.37
N GLN A 124 4.10 -2.83 2.38
CA GLN A 124 5.10 -3.86 2.66
C GLN A 124 6.32 -3.23 3.36
N PRO A 125 6.87 -3.87 4.40
CA PRO A 125 8.10 -3.41 5.01
C PRO A 125 9.24 -3.47 4.00
N THR A 126 10.18 -2.54 4.13
CA THR A 126 11.37 -2.50 3.30
C THR A 126 12.61 -2.66 4.17
N PHE A 127 13.55 -3.46 3.68
CA PHE A 127 14.83 -3.69 4.34
C PHE A 127 15.94 -3.08 3.50
N ARG A 128 16.87 -2.39 4.17
CA ARG A 128 18.07 -1.85 3.52
C ARG A 128 19.29 -2.22 4.33
N LYS A 129 20.28 -2.85 3.71
CA LYS A 129 21.59 -3.03 4.32
C LYS A 129 22.34 -1.70 4.33
N HIS A 130 22.81 -1.28 5.51
CA HIS A 130 23.64 -0.10 5.67
C HIS A 130 24.85 -0.44 6.57
N SER A 131 26.00 -0.65 5.93
CA SER A 131 27.22 -1.14 6.60
C SER A 131 26.98 -2.49 7.31
N GLN A 132 27.17 -2.54 8.63
CA GLN A 132 26.93 -3.69 9.51
C GLN A 132 25.47 -3.79 10.02
N PHE A 133 24.60 -2.83 9.66
CA PHE A 133 23.22 -2.78 10.11
C PHE A 133 22.23 -3.13 8.98
N ILE A 134 21.04 -3.60 9.37
CA ILE A 134 19.87 -3.72 8.51
C ILE A 134 18.84 -2.71 9.01
N ASP A 135 18.50 -1.74 8.16
CA ASP A 135 17.43 -0.80 8.42
C ASP A 135 16.10 -1.47 8.02
N LEU A 136 15.15 -1.53 8.97
CA LEU A 136 13.76 -1.86 8.70
C LEU A 136 12.96 -0.56 8.63
N ASN A 137 12.33 -0.30 7.49
CA ASN A 137 11.34 0.76 7.34
C ASN A 137 9.97 0.14 7.13
N MET A 138 9.06 0.38 8.07
CA MET A 138 7.70 -0.13 8.08
C MET A 138 6.76 0.95 8.61
N LEU A 139 5.54 0.99 8.07
CA LEU A 139 4.48 1.80 8.65
C LEU A 139 4.00 1.14 9.95
N CYS A 140 4.39 1.69 11.10
CA CYS A 140 3.90 1.23 12.40
C CYS A 140 2.79 2.16 12.90
N ASN A 141 1.59 1.62 13.09
CA ASN A 141 0.58 2.26 13.92
C ASN A 141 0.95 2.01 15.38
N TRP A 142 1.15 3.07 16.17
CA TRP A 142 1.78 3.02 17.50
C TRP A 142 1.11 2.13 18.56
N ASN A 143 -0.04 1.51 18.27
CA ASN A 143 -0.77 0.62 19.19
C ASN A 143 -0.57 -0.87 18.92
N GLU A 144 0.19 -1.26 17.89
CA GLU A 144 0.41 -2.66 17.55
C GLU A 144 1.79 -3.15 17.98
N LYS A 145 1.84 -4.34 18.60
CA LYS A 145 3.11 -4.99 18.95
C LYS A 145 3.72 -5.59 17.70
N VAL A 146 4.93 -5.15 17.36
CA VAL A 146 5.72 -5.69 16.26
C VAL A 146 6.79 -6.62 16.82
N SER A 147 6.91 -7.84 16.27
CA SER A 147 8.00 -8.78 16.54
C SER A 147 8.82 -9.00 15.28
N LEU A 148 10.14 -9.04 15.40
CA LEU A 148 11.07 -9.33 14.30
C LEU A 148 11.85 -10.59 14.64
N SER A 149 11.73 -11.64 13.82
CA SER A 149 12.63 -12.80 13.89
C SER A 149 13.49 -12.87 12.63
N ILE A 150 14.75 -13.28 12.80
CA ILE A 150 15.66 -13.54 11.68
C ILE A 150 16.02 -15.02 11.74
N HIS A 151 15.93 -15.68 10.59
CA HIS A 151 16.27 -17.09 10.42
C HIS A 151 17.40 -17.22 9.40
N ASP A 152 18.25 -18.22 9.57
CA ASP A 152 19.23 -18.59 8.55
C ASP A 152 18.60 -19.39 7.39
N SER A 153 19.42 -19.78 6.41
CA SER A 153 18.96 -20.53 5.23
C SER A 153 18.44 -21.93 5.54
N GLU A 154 18.77 -22.49 6.70
CA GLU A 154 18.25 -23.78 7.20
C GLU A 154 16.98 -23.59 8.03
N GLY A 155 16.52 -22.35 8.21
CA GLY A 155 15.33 -22.00 8.99
C GLY A 155 15.58 -21.85 10.49
N ARG A 156 16.84 -21.94 10.96
CA ARG A 156 17.17 -21.81 12.39
C ARG A 156 17.06 -20.34 12.82
N LEU A 157 16.44 -20.10 13.98
CA LEU A 157 16.31 -18.75 14.55
C LEU A 157 17.67 -18.21 15.00
N ILE A 158 18.05 -17.03 14.53
CA ILE A 158 19.32 -16.36 14.88
C ILE A 158 19.13 -15.04 15.63
N TYR A 159 17.93 -14.44 15.60
CA TYR A 159 17.60 -13.19 16.30
C TYR A 159 16.10 -13.11 16.58
N THR A 160 15.72 -12.56 17.74
CA THR A 160 14.34 -12.19 18.11
C THR A 160 14.30 -10.94 18.97
#